data_AF-A0A914NAE2-F1
#
_entry.id   AF-A0A914NAE2-F1
#
_cell.length_a   1.000
_cell.length_b   1.000
_cell.length_c   1.000
_cell.angle_alpha   90.00
_cell.angle_beta   90.00
_cell.angle_gamma   90.00
#
_symmetry.space_group_name_H-M   'P 1'
#
loop_
_entity.id
_entity.type
_entity.pdbx_description
1 polymer ?
#
loop_
_entity_poly.entity_id
_entity_poly.type
_entity_poly.pdbx_seq_one_letter_code
_entity_poly.pdbx_strand_id
1 'polypeptide(L)'
;MIGVEKGCGRCDNDKNCHECSTDRCNTVELIQTHHLSCYTTQEQSHYDFCLADYGCIIKKIGPKEWQFGCGICTGSEPCYQCNTKKCNKREAYLFCNEREENGKERISAGCRMGLCYISVDITKAGGDMATALKKYTKQGCGDCPSYTIPCCTCDTKQCNTEKFYKEKHYCLDTSGIVQECISEHKGFCYYAVINDNKGIE
;
A
#
# COMPACT_ATOMS: atom_id res chain seq x y z
N MET A 1 1.35 20.44 -23.42
CA MET A 1 1.71 19.31 -24.30
C MET A 1 3.22 19.38 -24.43
N ILE A 2 3.98 18.49 -23.78
CA ILE A 2 5.43 18.45 -24.04
C ILE A 2 5.58 17.81 -25.42
N GLY A 3 6.04 18.62 -26.37
CA GLY A 3 6.32 18.17 -27.73
C GLY A 3 7.61 17.39 -27.75
N VAL A 4 7.60 16.23 -28.41
CA VAL A 4 8.85 15.55 -28.74
C VAL A 4 9.45 16.28 -29.95
N GLU A 5 10.54 16.99 -29.74
CA GLU A 5 11.31 17.58 -30.83
C GLU A 5 12.26 16.53 -31.42
N LYS A 6 12.30 16.41 -32.75
CA LYS A 6 13.12 15.44 -33.47
C LYS A 6 13.83 16.16 -34.60
N GLY A 7 15.13 15.93 -34.72
CA GLY A 7 15.94 16.54 -35.76
C GLY A 7 17.30 15.88 -35.88
N CYS A 8 18.11 16.42 -36.79
CA CYS A 8 19.53 16.11 -36.86
C CYS A 8 20.28 17.10 -35.94
N GLY A 9 21.26 16.62 -35.18
CA GLY A 9 22.03 17.48 -34.28
C GLY A 9 22.71 16.70 -33.16
N ARG A 10 23.34 17.44 -32.25
CA ARG A 10 23.91 16.93 -31.00
C ARG A 10 23.16 17.53 -29.83
N CYS A 11 23.23 16.86 -28.69
CA CYS A 11 22.63 17.35 -27.46
C CYS A 11 23.49 18.44 -26.83
N ASP A 12 22.97 19.66 -26.71
CA ASP A 12 23.67 20.81 -26.12
C ASP A 12 23.64 20.76 -24.58
N ASN A 13 24.26 19.75 -23.99
CA ASN A 13 24.28 19.47 -22.54
C ASN A 13 22.90 19.34 -21.87
N ASP A 14 21.83 19.23 -22.65
CA ASP A 14 20.51 18.93 -22.12
C ASP A 14 20.47 17.48 -21.65
N LYS A 15 20.25 17.28 -20.34
CA LYS A 15 20.15 15.96 -19.70
C LYS A 15 18.96 15.14 -20.24
N ASN A 16 18.02 15.79 -20.92
CA ASN A 16 16.81 15.20 -21.47
C ASN A 16 16.98 14.84 -22.95
N CYS A 17 18.11 15.22 -23.55
CA CYS A 17 18.41 14.93 -24.93
C CYS A 17 19.23 13.64 -25.03
N HIS A 18 18.80 12.76 -25.93
CA HIS A 18 19.51 11.51 -26.21
C HIS A 18 19.95 11.48 -27.66
N GLU A 19 21.26 11.34 -27.86
CA GLU A 19 21.84 11.10 -29.18
C GLU A 19 21.72 9.62 -29.54
N CYS A 20 21.50 9.35 -30.83
CA CYS A 20 21.56 8.01 -31.38
C CYS A 20 22.23 8.08 -32.75
N SER A 21 22.99 7.04 -33.12
CA SER A 21 23.92 7.07 -34.26
C SER A 21 23.50 6.21 -35.45
N THR A 22 22.39 5.48 -35.35
CA THR A 22 21.88 4.64 -36.44
C THR A 22 20.83 5.39 -37.27
N ASP A 23 20.68 4.99 -38.53
CA ASP A 23 19.71 5.62 -39.44
C ASP A 23 18.29 5.58 -38.85
N ARG A 24 17.65 6.76 -38.76
CA ARG A 24 16.26 6.93 -38.27
C ARG A 24 16.03 6.42 -36.84
N CYS A 25 17.05 6.48 -36.00
CA CYS A 25 17.00 6.00 -34.61
C CYS A 25 16.09 6.81 -33.67
N ASN A 26 15.73 8.05 -34.02
CA ASN A 26 14.87 8.94 -33.22
C ASN A 26 13.37 8.54 -33.25
N THR A 27 13.08 7.24 -33.10
CA THR A 27 11.72 6.69 -33.07
C THR A 27 11.04 6.99 -31.74
N VAL A 28 9.70 7.00 -31.73
CA VAL A 28 8.92 7.14 -30.49
C VAL A 28 9.21 5.98 -29.54
N GLU A 29 9.46 4.79 -30.07
CA GLU A 29 9.77 3.60 -29.30
C GLU A 29 11.10 3.72 -28.55
N LEU A 30 12.17 4.21 -29.21
CA LEU A 30 13.45 4.46 -28.56
C LEU A 30 13.35 5.57 -27.51
N ILE A 31 12.56 6.62 -27.77
CA ILE A 31 12.29 7.64 -26.75
C ILE A 31 11.61 7.03 -25.52
N GLN A 32 10.65 6.12 -25.73
CA GLN A 32 9.96 5.40 -24.66
C GLN A 32 10.83 4.36 -23.93
N THR A 33 12.00 3.97 -24.44
CA THR A 33 12.96 3.13 -23.69
C THR A 33 13.87 3.95 -22.80
N HIS A 34 14.12 5.21 -23.15
CA HIS A 34 14.97 6.12 -22.36
C HIS A 34 14.19 6.99 -21.37
N HIS A 35 12.87 7.08 -21.51
CA HIS A 35 12.03 7.92 -20.66
C HIS A 35 10.94 7.12 -19.96
N LEU A 36 10.69 7.47 -18.70
CA LEU A 36 9.61 6.91 -17.88
C LEU A 36 8.34 7.72 -18.13
N SER A 37 7.24 7.13 -18.59
CA SER A 37 5.98 7.88 -18.72
C SER A 37 5.22 7.92 -17.38
N CYS A 38 4.88 9.08 -16.84
CA CYS A 38 4.15 9.25 -15.57
C CYS A 38 2.80 9.93 -15.81
N TYR A 39 1.72 9.52 -15.13
CA TYR A 39 0.47 10.29 -15.15
C TYR A 39 0.69 11.68 -14.55
N THR A 40 -0.01 12.68 -15.07
CA THR A 40 0.05 14.08 -14.58
C THR A 40 -1.28 14.60 -14.07
N THR A 41 -2.37 13.85 -14.27
CA THR A 41 -3.70 14.22 -13.80
C THR A 41 -4.30 13.17 -12.89
N GLN A 42 -5.18 13.60 -12.00
CA GLN A 42 -5.88 12.72 -11.05
C GLN A 42 -6.83 11.71 -11.75
N GLU A 43 -7.36 12.09 -12.90
CA GLU A 43 -8.18 11.25 -13.78
C GLU A 43 -7.35 10.22 -14.56
N GLN A 44 -6.02 10.31 -14.54
CA GLN A 44 -5.11 9.46 -15.30
C GLN A 44 -5.38 9.49 -16.82
N SER A 45 -5.99 10.57 -17.29
CA SER A 45 -6.29 10.83 -18.70
C SER A 45 -5.06 11.35 -19.46
N HIS A 46 -4.09 11.93 -18.74
CA HIS A 46 -2.89 12.53 -19.31
C HIS A 46 -1.63 12.00 -18.63
N TYR A 47 -0.55 11.90 -19.40
CA TYR A 47 0.77 11.50 -18.92
C TYR A 47 1.86 12.36 -19.58
N ASP A 48 3.02 12.38 -18.95
CA ASP A 48 4.21 13.08 -19.42
C ASP A 48 5.44 12.16 -19.34
N PHE A 49 6.52 12.55 -20.01
CA PHE A 49 7.78 11.83 -20.00
C PHE A 49 8.71 12.38 -18.92
N CYS A 50 9.18 11.47 -18.09
CA CYS A 50 10.02 11.68 -16.93
C CYS A 50 11.42 11.22 -17.29
N LEU A 51 12.41 12.00 -16.86
CA LEU A 51 13.81 11.62 -16.95
C LEU A 51 14.06 10.31 -16.22
N ALA A 52 15.02 9.51 -16.69
CA ALA A 52 15.36 8.23 -16.07
C ALA A 52 15.78 8.37 -14.60
N ASP A 53 16.38 9.51 -14.22
CA ASP A 53 16.79 9.82 -12.85
C ASP A 53 15.62 10.20 -11.93
N TYR A 54 14.42 10.41 -12.49
CA TYR A 54 13.20 10.76 -11.77
C TYR A 54 12.19 9.61 -11.80
N GLY A 55 11.44 9.43 -10.71
CA GLY A 55 10.33 8.48 -10.67
C GLY A 55 9.00 9.11 -11.08
N CYS A 56 7.99 8.28 -11.32
CA CYS A 56 6.60 8.73 -11.25
C CYS A 56 6.27 8.99 -9.79
N ILE A 57 5.72 10.17 -9.48
CA ILE A 57 5.21 10.48 -8.15
C ILE A 57 3.69 10.56 -8.13
N ILE A 58 3.15 10.22 -6.96
CA ILE A 58 1.87 10.72 -6.49
C ILE A 58 2.11 11.37 -5.12
N LYS A 59 1.55 12.55 -4.89
CA LYS A 59 1.66 13.27 -3.62
C LYS A 59 0.29 13.71 -3.15
N LYS A 60 -0.01 13.51 -1.87
CA LYS A 60 -1.26 14.00 -1.27
C LYS A 60 -1.06 15.44 -0.82
N ILE A 61 -1.72 16.38 -1.48
CA ILE A 61 -1.61 17.81 -1.18
C ILE A 61 -2.84 18.35 -0.44
N GLY A 62 -3.92 17.56 -0.34
CA GLY A 62 -5.13 17.93 0.40
C GLY A 62 -6.02 16.74 0.76
N PRO A 63 -7.20 16.97 1.37
CA PRO A 63 -8.12 15.90 1.78
C PRO A 63 -8.57 15.01 0.60
N LYS A 64 -8.81 15.62 -0.57
CA LYS A 64 -9.24 14.97 -1.81
C LYS A 64 -8.36 15.31 -3.02
N GLU A 65 -7.26 16.03 -2.79
CA GLU A 65 -6.38 16.55 -3.84
C GLU A 65 -5.06 15.79 -3.89
N TRP A 66 -4.67 15.46 -5.12
CA TRP A 66 -3.52 14.65 -5.43
C TRP A 66 -2.73 15.31 -6.54
N GLN A 67 -1.43 15.40 -6.34
CA GLN A 67 -0.48 15.82 -7.36
C GLN A 67 0.15 14.58 -7.98
N PHE A 68 0.22 14.55 -9.32
CA PHE A 68 0.84 13.49 -10.09
C PHE A 68 1.91 14.09 -11.01
N GLY A 69 2.96 13.34 -11.30
CA GLY A 69 3.92 13.74 -12.33
C GLY A 69 5.27 13.07 -12.19
N CYS A 70 6.28 13.70 -12.79
CA CYS A 70 7.68 13.35 -12.69
C CYS A 70 8.23 13.92 -11.37
N GLY A 71 8.97 13.15 -10.58
CA GLY A 71 9.52 13.69 -9.35
C GLY A 71 10.33 12.71 -8.50
N ILE A 72 10.84 13.28 -7.41
CA ILE A 72 11.40 12.54 -6.30
C ILE A 72 10.59 12.93 -5.07
N CYS A 73 10.17 11.95 -4.29
CA CYS A 73 9.47 12.24 -3.04
C CYS A 73 10.43 12.89 -2.05
N THR A 74 10.17 14.16 -1.75
CA THR A 74 10.95 14.97 -0.80
C THR A 74 10.03 15.52 0.29
N GLY A 75 10.54 15.63 1.51
CA GLY A 75 9.80 16.16 2.66
C GLY A 75 9.01 15.12 3.46
N SER A 76 8.10 15.60 4.32
CA SER A 76 7.32 14.81 5.28
C SER A 76 5.89 14.49 4.82
N GLU A 77 5.45 15.05 3.70
CA GLU A 77 4.10 14.80 3.17
C GLU A 77 3.98 13.39 2.57
N PRO A 78 2.79 12.76 2.63
CA PRO A 78 2.58 11.45 2.02
C PRO A 78 2.82 11.52 0.51
N CYS A 79 3.91 10.88 0.07
CA CYS A 79 4.36 10.86 -1.29
C CYS A 79 4.87 9.46 -1.61
N TYR A 80 4.47 8.95 -2.77
CA TYR A 80 4.99 7.71 -3.30
C TYR A 80 5.70 7.95 -4.63
N GLN A 81 6.83 7.26 -4.80
CA GLN A 81 7.66 7.28 -6.00
C GLN A 81 7.80 5.86 -6.55
N CYS A 82 7.67 5.71 -7.88
CA CYS A 82 7.87 4.44 -8.57
C CYS A 82 8.55 4.62 -9.92
N ASN A 83 9.25 3.57 -10.37
CA ASN A 83 10.16 3.64 -11.52
C ASN A 83 9.70 2.75 -12.68
N THR A 84 8.39 2.56 -12.87
CA THR A 84 7.82 1.78 -13.99
C THR A 84 6.79 2.59 -14.77
N LYS A 85 6.60 2.32 -16.06
CA LYS A 85 5.73 3.14 -16.91
C LYS A 85 4.31 3.24 -16.33
N LYS A 86 3.83 4.48 -16.16
CA LYS A 86 2.48 4.82 -15.71
C LYS A 86 2.12 4.15 -14.38
N CYS A 87 3.11 4.01 -13.50
CA CYS A 87 2.92 3.32 -12.22
C CYS A 87 2.22 4.18 -11.18
N ASN A 88 2.16 5.50 -11.38
CA ASN A 88 1.47 6.41 -10.47
C ASN A 88 -0.05 6.45 -10.61
N LYS A 89 -0.68 5.27 -10.61
CA LYS A 89 -2.15 5.12 -10.65
C LYS A 89 -2.77 5.35 -9.28
N ARG A 90 -3.83 6.15 -9.19
CA ARG A 90 -4.61 6.39 -7.96
C ARG A 90 -5.02 5.10 -7.24
N GLU A 91 -5.37 4.06 -8.00
CA GLU A 91 -5.77 2.73 -7.51
C GLU A 91 -4.60 1.95 -6.88
N ALA A 92 -3.35 2.32 -7.15
CA ALA A 92 -2.17 1.73 -6.53
C ALA A 92 -1.90 2.29 -5.13
N TYR A 93 -2.77 3.17 -4.60
CA TYR A 93 -2.50 3.95 -3.40
C TYR A 93 -3.59 3.83 -2.35
N LEU A 94 -3.30 2.97 -1.37
CA LEU A 94 -3.94 3.05 -0.06
C LEU A 94 -2.96 3.67 0.93
N PHE A 95 -3.43 4.62 1.75
CA PHE A 95 -2.63 5.16 2.85
C PHE A 95 -3.12 4.48 4.12
N CYS A 96 -2.23 3.72 4.75
CA CYS A 96 -2.53 3.03 5.99
C CYS A 96 -1.95 3.80 7.17
N ASN A 97 -2.49 3.53 8.36
CA ASN A 97 -1.75 3.80 9.57
C ASN A 97 -0.58 2.81 9.64
N GLU A 98 0.57 3.28 10.10
CA GLU A 98 1.77 2.51 10.36
C GLU A 98 2.18 2.71 11.81
N ARG A 99 2.41 1.61 12.51
CA ARG A 99 3.09 1.62 13.80
C ARG A 99 3.71 0.26 14.09
N GLU A 100 4.87 0.29 14.72
CA GLU A 100 5.46 -0.88 15.39
C GLU A 100 5.00 -0.95 16.85
N GLU A 101 5.25 -2.09 17.50
CA GLU A 101 5.00 -2.25 18.94
C GLU A 101 5.71 -1.15 19.74
N ASN A 102 5.00 -0.57 20.71
CA ASN A 102 5.43 0.59 21.51
C ASN A 102 5.74 1.86 20.70
N GLY A 103 5.47 1.85 19.40
CA GLY A 103 5.69 2.97 18.49
C GLY A 103 4.55 3.98 18.52
N LYS A 104 4.80 5.12 17.88
CA LYS A 104 3.75 6.11 17.58
C LYS A 104 3.14 5.81 16.22
N GLU A 105 1.83 5.97 16.12
CA GLU A 105 1.12 5.89 14.84
C GLU A 105 1.57 7.03 13.92
N ARG A 106 1.83 6.67 12.67
CA ARG A 106 2.09 7.59 11.56
C ARG A 106 1.34 7.13 10.32
N ILE A 107 1.30 7.96 9.29
CA ILE A 107 0.68 7.61 8.02
C ILE A 107 1.77 7.02 7.10
N SER A 108 1.48 5.89 6.47
CA SER A 108 2.37 5.25 5.49
C SER A 108 2.72 6.21 4.34
N ALA A 109 3.89 6.05 3.73
CA ALA A 109 4.23 6.75 2.48
C ALA A 109 3.38 6.31 1.27
N GLY A 110 2.61 5.22 1.42
CA GLY A 110 1.69 4.69 0.42
C GLY A 110 1.86 3.17 0.27
N CYS A 111 0.75 2.43 0.26
CA CYS A 111 0.72 0.98 0.23
C CYS A 111 0.40 0.46 -1.16
N ARG A 112 1.33 -0.32 -1.72
CA ARG A 112 1.28 -0.85 -3.10
C ARG A 112 0.21 -1.93 -3.32
N MET A 113 -0.27 -2.57 -2.25
CA MET A 113 -1.18 -3.72 -2.31
C MET A 113 -2.66 -3.36 -2.11
N GLY A 114 -2.99 -2.08 -1.91
CA GLY A 114 -4.40 -1.67 -1.73
C GLY A 114 -5.06 -2.21 -0.46
N LEU A 115 -4.29 -2.76 0.49
CA LEU A 115 -4.75 -3.26 1.78
C LEU A 115 -3.94 -2.65 2.91
N CYS A 116 -4.61 -2.44 4.03
CA CYS A 116 -4.04 -2.10 5.32
C CYS A 116 -4.33 -3.22 6.30
N TYR A 117 -3.40 -3.50 7.22
CA TYR A 117 -3.65 -4.39 8.34
C TYR A 117 -3.53 -3.67 9.69
N ILE A 118 -4.23 -4.19 10.70
CA ILE A 118 -3.99 -3.94 12.11
C ILE A 118 -3.97 -5.26 12.86
N SER A 119 -2.94 -5.48 13.67
CA SER A 119 -2.74 -6.68 14.49
C SER A 119 -2.48 -6.29 15.93
N VAL A 120 -3.12 -6.99 16.88
CA VAL A 120 -3.03 -6.70 18.31
C VAL A 120 -2.72 -7.97 19.07
N ASP A 121 -1.55 -8.01 19.73
CA ASP A 121 -1.14 -9.15 20.54
C ASP A 121 -1.63 -9.02 21.99
N ILE A 122 -2.84 -9.52 22.21
CA ILE A 122 -3.47 -9.54 23.54
C ILE A 122 -2.79 -10.54 24.49
N THR A 123 -2.10 -11.55 23.95
CA THR A 123 -1.43 -12.58 24.77
C THR A 123 -0.19 -12.02 25.44
N LYS A 124 0.62 -11.22 24.72
CA LYS A 124 1.73 -10.45 25.31
C LYS A 124 1.26 -9.47 26.40
N ALA A 125 0.02 -8.99 26.30
CA ALA A 125 -0.59 -8.12 27.29
C ALA A 125 -1.20 -8.88 28.49
N GLY A 126 -1.10 -10.22 28.53
CA GLY A 126 -1.72 -11.03 29.59
C GLY A 126 -3.26 -10.96 29.60
N GLY A 127 -3.87 -10.71 28.44
CA GLY A 127 -5.33 -10.55 28.32
C GLY A 127 -5.84 -9.12 28.47
N ASP A 128 -5.00 -8.15 28.88
CA ASP A 128 -5.43 -6.76 29.00
C ASP A 128 -5.48 -6.05 27.64
N MET A 129 -6.69 -5.87 27.13
CA MET A 129 -6.94 -5.23 25.85
C MET A 129 -6.43 -3.78 25.79
N ALA A 130 -6.49 -3.03 26.89
CA ALA A 130 -6.02 -1.64 26.91
C ALA A 130 -4.50 -1.56 26.75
N THR A 131 -3.76 -2.42 27.47
CA THR A 131 -2.31 -2.55 27.30
C THR A 131 -1.95 -3.09 25.91
N ALA A 132 -2.71 -4.07 25.40
CA ALA A 132 -2.49 -4.63 24.06
C ALA A 132 -2.57 -3.58 22.96
N LEU A 133 -3.64 -2.77 22.96
CA LEU A 133 -3.81 -1.69 22.00
C LEU A 133 -2.69 -0.66 22.09
N LYS A 134 -2.27 -0.31 23.31
CA LYS A 134 -1.25 0.73 23.52
C LYS A 134 0.17 0.29 23.17
N LYS A 135 0.54 -0.94 23.53
CA LYS A 135 1.94 -1.40 23.47
C LYS A 135 2.18 -2.46 22.41
N TYR A 136 1.21 -3.31 22.13
CA TYR A 136 1.39 -4.53 21.36
C TYR A 136 0.55 -4.54 20.07
N THR A 137 0.31 -3.35 19.52
CA THR A 137 -0.34 -3.23 18.21
C THR A 137 0.69 -2.96 17.13
N LYS A 138 0.52 -3.62 16.00
CA LYS A 138 1.20 -3.30 14.75
C LYS A 138 0.19 -2.91 13.67
N GLN A 139 0.55 -1.93 12.87
CA GLN A 139 -0.24 -1.49 11.71
C GLN A 139 0.68 -1.32 10.51
N GLY A 140 0.18 -1.61 9.33
CA GLY A 140 0.96 -1.39 8.11
C GLY A 140 0.21 -1.71 6.83
N CYS A 141 0.98 -1.76 5.75
CA CYS A 141 0.52 -2.09 4.41
C CYS A 141 0.43 -3.61 4.20
N GLY A 142 -0.54 -4.03 3.37
CA GLY A 142 -0.68 -5.41 2.92
C GLY A 142 -1.55 -6.26 3.84
N ASP A 143 -1.38 -7.57 3.70
CA ASP A 143 -2.09 -8.58 4.48
C ASP A 143 -1.56 -8.71 5.91
N CYS A 144 -2.29 -9.47 6.72
CA CYS A 144 -1.88 -9.79 8.08
C CYS A 144 -0.53 -10.53 8.12
N PRO A 145 0.45 -10.05 8.92
CA PRO A 145 1.79 -10.64 8.96
C PRO A 145 1.84 -11.98 9.72
N SER A 146 0.81 -12.31 10.48
CA SER A 146 0.68 -13.56 11.23
C SER A 146 -0.79 -13.97 11.34
N TYR A 147 -1.03 -15.28 11.38
CA TYR A 147 -2.33 -15.90 11.63
C TYR A 147 -2.50 -16.39 13.08
N THR A 148 -1.45 -16.33 13.89
CA THR A 148 -1.48 -16.72 15.32
C THR A 148 -1.80 -15.55 16.24
N ILE A 149 -1.74 -14.33 15.72
CA ILE A 149 -2.08 -13.09 16.43
C ILE A 149 -3.33 -12.51 15.77
N PRO A 150 -4.35 -12.10 16.54
CA PRO A 150 -5.50 -11.41 15.99
C PRO A 150 -5.09 -10.28 15.04
N CYS A 151 -5.64 -10.31 13.84
CA CYS A 151 -5.35 -9.35 12.81
C CYS A 151 -6.53 -9.24 11.84
N CYS A 152 -6.78 -8.03 11.35
CA CYS A 152 -7.77 -7.77 10.32
C CYS A 152 -7.20 -6.84 9.24
N THR A 153 -7.71 -7.00 8.02
CA THR A 153 -7.37 -6.18 6.85
C THR A 153 -8.55 -5.32 6.41
N CYS A 154 -8.25 -4.23 5.73
CA CYS A 154 -9.23 -3.33 5.13
C CYS A 154 -8.62 -2.58 3.94
N ASP A 155 -9.46 -2.07 3.05
CA ASP A 155 -9.08 -1.57 1.71
C ASP A 155 -9.42 -0.07 1.52
N THR A 156 -9.78 0.63 2.58
CA THR A 156 -10.08 2.07 2.55
C THR A 156 -9.03 2.90 3.29
N LYS A 157 -8.97 4.19 2.98
CA LYS A 157 -7.89 5.06 3.47
C LYS A 157 -7.90 5.14 5.00
N GLN A 158 -6.74 4.85 5.61
CA GLN A 158 -6.50 4.89 7.05
C GLN A 158 -7.54 4.07 7.83
N CYS A 159 -8.01 2.99 7.22
CA CYS A 159 -9.09 2.17 7.77
C CYS A 159 -8.65 1.32 8.96
N ASN A 160 -7.36 0.97 9.03
CA ASN A 160 -6.77 0.05 10.00
C ASN A 160 -6.59 0.71 11.39
N THR A 161 -7.67 1.26 11.94
CA THR A 161 -7.70 1.95 13.23
C THR A 161 -7.99 1.00 14.39
N GLU A 162 -7.70 1.43 15.62
CA GLU A 162 -8.13 0.68 16.82
C GLU A 162 -9.65 0.52 16.91
N LYS A 163 -10.41 1.50 16.41
CA LYS A 163 -11.87 1.40 16.34
C LYS A 163 -12.29 0.26 15.42
N PHE A 164 -11.72 0.22 14.21
CA PHE A 164 -11.97 -0.85 13.25
C PHE A 164 -11.62 -2.22 13.85
N TYR A 165 -10.49 -2.34 14.56
CA TYR A 165 -10.12 -3.58 15.23
C TYR A 165 -11.15 -4.01 16.29
N LYS A 166 -11.65 -3.07 17.12
CA LYS A 166 -12.63 -3.36 18.19
C LYS A 166 -14.00 -3.79 17.67
N GLU A 167 -14.33 -3.45 16.42
CA GLU A 167 -15.56 -3.89 15.76
C GLU A 167 -15.48 -5.36 15.31
N LYS A 168 -14.29 -5.98 15.35
CA LYS A 168 -14.07 -7.37 14.98
C LYS A 168 -14.14 -8.29 16.20
N HIS A 169 -14.57 -9.52 15.95
CA HIS A 169 -14.53 -10.61 16.93
C HIS A 169 -13.65 -11.72 16.39
N TYR A 170 -12.85 -12.33 17.27
CA TYR A 170 -11.88 -13.36 16.89
C TYR A 170 -12.06 -14.61 17.73
N CYS A 171 -11.86 -15.75 17.09
CA CYS A 171 -12.11 -17.08 17.62
C CYS A 171 -10.88 -17.95 17.34
N LEU A 172 -10.56 -18.91 18.21
CA LEU A 172 -9.52 -19.90 17.94
C LEU A 172 -10.13 -21.09 17.19
N ASP A 173 -9.44 -21.56 16.16
CA ASP A 173 -9.78 -22.85 15.53
C ASP A 173 -9.14 -24.03 16.27
N THR A 174 -9.42 -25.24 15.79
CA THR A 174 -8.91 -26.50 16.36
C THR A 174 -7.38 -26.63 16.30
N SER A 175 -6.72 -25.85 15.45
CA SER A 175 -5.27 -25.81 15.29
C SER A 175 -4.62 -24.67 16.10
N GLY A 176 -5.42 -23.90 16.85
CA GLY A 176 -4.95 -22.75 17.63
C GLY A 176 -4.67 -21.50 16.78
N ILE A 177 -5.12 -21.47 15.52
CA ILE A 177 -5.03 -20.30 14.64
C ILE A 177 -6.17 -19.34 15.00
N VAL A 178 -5.85 -18.04 15.00
CA VAL A 178 -6.84 -17.00 15.26
C VAL A 178 -7.57 -16.66 13.97
N GLN A 179 -8.90 -16.74 13.98
CA GLN A 179 -9.75 -16.41 12.84
C GLN A 179 -10.75 -15.31 13.22
N GLU A 180 -11.03 -14.41 12.27
CA GLU A 180 -12.14 -13.46 12.42
C GLU A 180 -13.47 -14.23 12.36
N CYS A 181 -14.32 -14.03 13.37
CA CYS A 181 -15.62 -14.66 13.44
C CYS A 181 -16.61 -13.94 12.50
N ILE A 182 -17.22 -14.70 11.59
CA ILE A 182 -18.15 -14.19 10.57
C ILE A 182 -19.37 -13.56 11.26
N SER A 183 -19.85 -12.42 10.74
CA SER A 183 -20.94 -11.63 11.34
C SER A 183 -22.23 -12.42 11.62
N GLU A 184 -22.50 -13.48 10.84
CA GLU A 184 -23.67 -14.35 11.02
C GLU A 184 -23.72 -15.02 12.41
N HIS A 185 -22.56 -15.26 13.03
CA HIS A 185 -22.46 -15.86 14.36
C HIS A 185 -22.45 -14.83 15.49
N LYS A 186 -22.73 -13.55 15.20
CA LYS A 186 -22.80 -12.44 16.18
C LYS A 186 -21.58 -12.34 17.13
N GLY A 187 -20.42 -12.82 16.70
CA GLY A 187 -19.20 -12.79 17.50
C GLY A 187 -19.08 -13.86 18.59
N PHE A 188 -19.90 -14.91 18.57
CA PHE A 188 -19.79 -16.00 19.53
C PHE A 188 -18.71 -17.02 19.12
N CYS A 189 -17.74 -17.25 20.01
CA CYS A 189 -16.88 -18.44 19.95
C CYS A 189 -17.62 -19.64 20.54
N TYR A 190 -17.37 -20.85 20.03
CA TYR A 190 -17.85 -22.07 20.66
C TYR A 190 -16.72 -23.09 20.82
N TYR A 191 -16.88 -23.99 21.78
CA TYR A 191 -16.10 -25.21 21.90
C TYR A 191 -17.06 -26.35 22.25
N ALA A 192 -16.73 -27.57 21.84
CA ALA A 192 -17.50 -28.76 22.17
C ALA A 192 -16.54 -29.91 22.48
N VAL A 193 -16.86 -30.68 23.52
CA VAL A 193 -16.19 -31.96 23.80
C VAL A 193 -16.97 -33.04 23.06
N ILE A 194 -16.37 -33.63 22.01
CA ILE A 194 -16.96 -34.74 21.28
C ILE A 194 -16.61 -36.02 22.05
N ASN A 195 -17.61 -36.61 22.71
CA ASN A 195 -17.48 -37.97 23.26
C ASN A 195 -17.86 -38.95 22.14
N ASP A 196 -16.87 -39.57 21.51
CA ASP A 196 -17.06 -40.65 20.52
C ASP A 196 -17.54 -41.98 21.15
N ASN A 197 -18.26 -41.93 22.26
CA ASN A 197 -19.00 -43.09 22.78
C ASN A 197 -20.36 -43.18 22.09
N LYS A 198 -20.37 -43.35 20.76
CA LYS A 198 -21.48 -44.04 20.12
C LYS A 198 -21.29 -45.52 20.36
N GLY A 199 -22.13 -46.05 21.24
CA GLY A 199 -22.21 -47.46 21.54
C GLY A 199 -22.29 -48.29 20.26
N ILE A 200 -21.53 -49.38 20.26
CA ILE A 200 -21.79 -50.55 19.45
C ILE A 200 -23.19 -51.03 19.90
N GLU A 201 -24.22 -50.73 19.11
CA GLU A 201 -25.48 -51.50 19.08
C GLU A 201 -25.38 -52.57 18.00
#